data_AF-A0A942XUX7-F1
#
_entry.id   AF-A0A942XUX7-F1
#
_cell.length_a   1.000
_cell.length_b   1.000
_cell.length_c   1.000
_cell.angle_alpha   90.00
_cell.angle_beta   90.00
_cell.angle_gamma   90.00
#
_symmetry.space_group_name_H-M   'P 1'
#
loop_
_entity.id
_entity.type
_entity.pdbx_description
1 polymer ?
#
loop_
_entity_poly.entity_id
_entity_poly.type
_entity_poly.pdbx_seq_one_letter_code
_entity_poly.pdbx_strand_id
1 'polypeptide(L)'
;MDENTKLLQYDMDWETFQRVLYYTKKYYGMDAPYFYEAIPFQKEEFVTIFFRTEILLFDRLFDEDKTIAKYIEPISDDEREMLLWVFKFLDCAFLRAEIKEQAEGDDFSDLMDIGEYYHQTMRRELLELYLFCQETPVRSKMTNEIILTINKGVKNFHRKIIIPNYSNWMLRSALSNYCKEHLGNIHSAEDARRELKRYQKAGRTSSNPIADCIIYGTYAMFKDAAKDKKATSTGLCKIITNYLCHLDMITEDEAVDEQLVAGRIKYMLKMDKKPRFTPMSYSEMNEAERAELEKALRRPLHNTRFDDLL
;
A
#
# COMPACT_ATOMS: atom_id res chain seq x y z
N MET A 1 9.90 -13.58 -8.44
CA MET A 1 9.60 -13.05 -9.78
C MET A 1 9.49 -14.19 -10.77
N ASP A 2 8.47 -14.17 -11.63
CA ASP A 2 8.50 -14.96 -12.87
C ASP A 2 9.72 -14.53 -13.69
N GLU A 3 10.29 -15.45 -14.50
CA GLU A 3 11.49 -15.20 -15.33
C GLU A 3 11.33 -14.07 -16.38
N ASN A 4 10.19 -13.36 -16.41
CA ASN A 4 9.82 -12.41 -17.47
C ASN A 4 9.50 -10.97 -17.03
N THR A 5 9.45 -10.63 -15.73
CA THR A 5 9.18 -9.24 -15.33
C THR A 5 10.37 -8.35 -15.68
N LYS A 6 10.24 -7.51 -16.72
CA LYS A 6 11.31 -6.60 -17.14
C LYS A 6 11.21 -5.30 -16.34
N LEU A 7 12.27 -4.95 -15.64
CA LEU A 7 12.39 -3.68 -14.94
C LEU A 7 12.95 -2.61 -15.86
N LEU A 8 12.43 -1.39 -15.74
CA LEU A 8 12.98 -0.20 -16.37
C LEU A 8 13.52 0.73 -15.29
N GLN A 9 14.77 1.16 -15.46
CA GLN A 9 15.37 2.26 -14.72
C GLN A 9 15.12 3.57 -15.49
N TYR A 10 14.73 4.61 -14.78
CA TYR A 10 14.54 5.94 -15.34
C TYR A 10 15.13 7.01 -14.41
N ASP A 11 15.98 7.88 -14.96
CA ASP A 11 16.52 9.03 -14.24
C ASP A 11 15.60 10.23 -14.48
N MET A 12 14.78 10.53 -13.48
CA MET A 12 13.79 11.61 -13.53
C MET A 12 14.40 12.91 -13.04
N ASP A 13 14.14 14.02 -13.73
CA ASP A 13 14.57 15.32 -13.25
C ASP A 13 13.88 15.71 -11.93
N TRP A 14 14.58 16.47 -11.11
CA TRP A 14 14.10 16.84 -9.78
C TRP A 14 12.77 17.62 -9.79
N GLU A 15 12.50 18.43 -10.82
CA GLU A 15 11.28 19.23 -10.91
C GLU A 15 10.06 18.33 -11.15
N THR A 16 10.15 17.40 -12.11
CA THR A 16 9.12 16.39 -12.36
C THR A 16 8.91 15.52 -11.12
N PHE A 17 9.99 15.08 -10.45
CA PHE A 17 9.89 14.32 -9.20
C PHE A 17 9.09 15.08 -8.13
N GLN A 18 9.39 16.35 -7.90
CA GLN A 18 8.66 17.18 -6.94
C GLN A 18 7.18 17.34 -7.29
N ARG A 19 6.86 17.49 -8.59
CA ARG A 19 5.48 17.53 -9.06
C ARG A 19 4.76 16.22 -8.74
N VAL A 20 5.34 15.07 -9.08
CA VAL A 20 4.73 13.76 -8.81
C VAL A 20 4.56 13.51 -7.30
N LEU A 21 5.53 13.92 -6.48
CA LEU A 21 5.42 13.89 -5.02
C LEU A 21 4.23 14.70 -4.48
N TYR A 22 3.93 15.85 -5.08
CA TYR A 22 2.77 16.64 -4.69
C TYR A 22 1.46 15.87 -4.94
N TYR A 23 1.30 15.20 -6.08
CA TYR A 23 0.10 14.41 -6.40
C TYR A 23 -0.04 13.18 -5.48
N THR A 24 1.03 12.40 -5.37
CA THR A 24 1.06 11.19 -4.52
C THR A 24 0.75 11.55 -3.06
N LYS A 25 1.30 12.65 -2.53
CA LYS A 25 0.98 13.12 -1.18
C LYS A 25 -0.45 13.63 -1.05
N LYS A 26 -0.91 14.47 -1.99
CA LYS A 26 -2.24 15.10 -1.93
C LYS A 26 -3.37 14.07 -2.00
N TYR A 27 -3.26 13.10 -2.91
CA TYR A 27 -4.35 12.18 -3.22
C TYR A 27 -4.21 10.82 -2.53
N TYR A 28 -2.99 10.31 -2.42
CA TYR A 28 -2.71 8.97 -1.87
C TYR A 28 -2.16 9.02 -0.45
N GLY A 29 -1.55 10.13 -0.03
CA GLY A 29 -0.90 10.25 1.28
C GLY A 29 0.54 9.73 1.31
N MET A 30 1.12 9.42 0.15
CA MET A 30 2.49 8.90 0.02
C MET A 30 3.48 10.06 -0.11
N ASP A 31 4.51 10.07 0.72
CA ASP A 31 5.61 11.03 0.71
C ASP A 31 6.90 10.43 0.13
N ALA A 32 7.96 11.24 0.00
CA ALA A 32 9.21 10.86 -0.66
C ALA A 32 9.82 9.50 -0.23
N PRO A 33 9.78 9.09 1.05
CA PRO A 33 10.33 7.80 1.48
C PRO A 33 9.73 6.58 0.76
N TYR A 34 8.50 6.68 0.25
CA TYR A 34 7.88 5.62 -0.57
C TYR A 34 8.63 5.35 -1.87
N PHE A 35 9.30 6.35 -2.42
CA PHE A 35 9.87 6.29 -3.76
C PHE A 35 11.40 6.37 -3.76
N TYR A 36 11.97 6.99 -2.73
CA TYR A 36 13.40 7.25 -2.64
C TYR A 36 13.94 7.05 -1.22
N GLU A 37 15.19 6.60 -1.10
CA GLU A 37 15.81 6.25 0.19
C GLU A 37 16.89 7.24 0.64
N ALA A 38 17.22 8.28 -0.16
CA ALA A 38 18.36 9.10 0.23
C ALA A 38 18.06 10.12 1.32
N ILE A 39 19.17 10.39 2.02
CA ILE A 39 19.40 11.37 3.06
C ILE A 39 18.65 12.66 2.70
N PRO A 40 17.79 13.17 3.60
CA PRO A 40 17.08 14.39 3.31
C PRO A 40 18.13 15.50 3.07
N PHE A 41 17.91 16.34 2.05
CA PHE A 41 18.58 17.62 1.84
C PHE A 41 19.82 17.72 0.91
N GLN A 42 20.11 16.78 0.01
CA GLN A 42 20.92 17.11 -1.18
C GLN A 42 20.02 17.43 -2.37
N LYS A 43 20.26 18.59 -3.00
CA LYS A 43 19.60 19.01 -4.23
C LYS A 43 20.16 18.14 -5.36
N GLU A 44 19.51 17.02 -5.63
CA GLU A 44 19.90 16.15 -6.73
C GLU A 44 19.38 16.73 -8.04
N GLU A 45 20.18 16.63 -9.12
CA GLU A 45 19.71 17.01 -10.46
C GLU A 45 18.69 15.99 -11.00
N PHE A 46 18.83 14.72 -10.60
CA PHE A 46 17.98 13.61 -11.01
C PHE A 46 17.73 12.63 -9.87
N VAL A 47 16.56 11.99 -9.88
CA VAL A 47 16.19 10.89 -9.00
C VAL A 47 16.00 9.64 -9.85
N THR A 48 16.75 8.58 -9.54
CA THR A 48 16.60 7.29 -10.20
C THR A 48 15.40 6.53 -9.62
N ILE A 49 14.45 6.16 -10.48
CA ILE A 49 13.29 5.35 -10.14
C ILE A 49 13.28 4.05 -10.95
N PHE A 50 12.67 3.01 -10.39
CA PHE A 50 12.51 1.70 -11.03
C PHE A 50 11.04 1.32 -11.08
N PHE A 51 10.57 0.83 -12.22
CA PHE A 51 9.20 0.31 -12.37
C PHE A 51 9.16 -0.80 -13.41
N ARG A 52 8.08 -1.57 -13.40
CA ARG A 52 7.86 -2.70 -14.31
C ARG A 52 7.53 -2.18 -15.70
N THR A 53 8.16 -2.69 -16.75
CA THR A 53 7.91 -2.23 -18.13
C THR A 53 6.44 -2.34 -18.57
N GLU A 54 5.69 -3.25 -17.96
CA GLU A 54 4.28 -3.49 -18.15
C GLU A 54 3.44 -2.24 -17.84
N ILE A 55 3.90 -1.36 -16.95
CA ILE A 55 3.22 -0.08 -16.67
C ILE A 55 3.16 0.82 -17.91
N LEU A 56 4.10 0.68 -18.85
CA LEU A 56 4.11 1.46 -20.09
C LEU A 56 2.97 1.04 -21.04
N LEU A 57 2.40 -0.15 -20.86
CA LEU A 57 1.20 -0.56 -21.59
C LEU A 57 -0.03 0.19 -21.08
N PHE A 58 -0.01 0.62 -19.81
CA PHE A 58 -1.09 1.41 -19.21
C PHE A 58 -1.21 2.79 -19.87
N ASP A 59 -0.09 3.39 -20.31
CA ASP A 59 -0.08 4.65 -21.06
C ASP A 59 -0.96 4.56 -22.32
N ARG A 60 -1.00 3.40 -22.99
CA ARG A 60 -1.80 3.20 -24.21
C ARG A 60 -3.31 3.14 -23.95
N LEU A 61 -3.74 2.76 -22.75
CA LEU A 61 -5.17 2.68 -22.41
C LEU A 61 -5.86 4.04 -22.53
N PHE A 62 -5.11 5.13 -22.36
CA PHE A 62 -5.63 6.49 -22.43
C PHE A 62 -6.06 6.86 -23.85
N ASP A 63 -5.43 6.27 -24.87
CA ASP A 63 -5.72 6.52 -26.28
C ASP A 63 -6.57 5.42 -26.91
N GLU A 64 -6.39 4.16 -26.50
CA GLU A 64 -7.04 3.00 -27.14
C GLU A 64 -8.48 2.76 -26.66
N ASP A 65 -8.80 2.97 -25.37
CA ASP A 65 -10.17 2.84 -24.88
C ASP A 65 -10.94 4.15 -25.07
N LYS A 66 -11.91 4.14 -26.01
CA LYS A 66 -12.75 5.31 -26.33
C LYS A 66 -13.46 5.94 -25.12
N THR A 67 -13.77 5.14 -24.10
CA THR A 67 -14.46 5.61 -22.90
C THR A 67 -13.51 6.31 -21.95
N ILE A 68 -12.28 5.79 -21.82
CA ILE A 68 -11.19 6.43 -21.07
C ILE A 68 -10.77 7.71 -21.80
N ALA A 69 -10.50 7.64 -23.11
CA ALA A 69 -10.12 8.77 -23.95
C ALA A 69 -11.09 9.95 -23.81
N LYS A 70 -12.41 9.68 -23.90
CA LYS A 70 -13.44 10.69 -23.70
C LYS A 70 -13.47 11.28 -22.29
N TYR A 71 -13.11 10.49 -21.28
CA TYR A 71 -13.08 10.96 -19.89
C TYR A 71 -11.89 11.88 -19.62
N ILE A 72 -10.74 11.62 -20.26
CA ILE A 72 -9.51 12.39 -20.08
C ILE A 72 -9.37 13.56 -21.06
N GLU A 73 -10.18 13.62 -22.14
CA GLU A 73 -10.24 14.74 -23.10
C GLU A 73 -10.20 16.16 -22.47
N PRO A 74 -10.89 16.45 -21.35
CA PRO A 74 -10.82 17.78 -20.73
C PRO A 74 -9.54 18.05 -19.92
N ILE A 75 -8.67 17.07 -19.73
CA ILE A 75 -7.42 17.18 -18.97
C ILE A 75 -6.31 17.64 -19.93
N SER A 76 -5.54 18.66 -19.55
CA SER A 76 -4.41 19.15 -20.37
C SER A 76 -3.31 18.10 -20.48
N ASP A 77 -2.55 18.12 -21.58
CA ASP A 77 -1.47 17.14 -21.83
C ASP A 77 -0.44 17.07 -20.69
N ASP A 78 0.01 18.22 -20.17
CA ASP A 78 0.95 18.30 -19.05
C ASP A 78 0.39 17.66 -17.76
N GLU A 79 -0.88 17.92 -17.45
CA GLU A 79 -1.56 17.30 -16.32
C GLU A 79 -1.69 15.78 -16.54
N ARG A 80 -2.10 15.35 -17.73
CA ARG A 80 -2.22 13.93 -18.10
C ARG A 80 -0.89 13.20 -17.93
N GLU A 81 0.22 13.82 -18.34
CA GLU A 81 1.57 13.28 -18.14
C GLU A 81 1.88 13.09 -16.65
N MET A 82 1.54 14.06 -15.80
CA MET A 82 1.73 13.92 -14.35
C MET A 82 0.89 12.77 -13.77
N LEU A 83 -0.35 12.59 -14.23
CA LEU A 83 -1.21 11.48 -13.79
C LEU A 83 -0.61 10.11 -14.15
N LEU A 84 -0.01 9.98 -15.34
CA LEU A 84 0.68 8.75 -15.76
C LEU A 84 1.94 8.51 -14.92
N TRP A 85 2.70 9.57 -14.61
CA TRP A 85 3.84 9.46 -13.71
C TRP A 85 3.45 9.02 -12.30
N VAL A 86 2.30 9.47 -11.77
CA VAL A 86 1.79 8.99 -10.49
C VAL A 86 1.58 7.47 -10.49
N PHE A 87 1.04 6.90 -11.57
CA PHE A 87 0.89 5.45 -11.69
C PHE A 87 2.23 4.70 -11.74
N LYS A 88 3.24 5.26 -12.43
CA LYS A 88 4.62 4.71 -12.45
C LYS A 88 5.27 4.76 -11.07
N PHE A 89 5.00 5.81 -10.29
CA PHE A 89 5.51 5.94 -8.92
C PHE A 89 4.85 4.97 -7.95
N LEU A 90 3.54 4.77 -8.08
CA LEU A 90 2.83 3.76 -7.33
C LEU A 90 3.40 2.36 -7.62
N ASP A 91 3.63 2.03 -8.90
CA ASP A 91 4.29 0.77 -9.29
C ASP A 91 5.71 0.65 -8.70
N CYS A 92 6.51 1.73 -8.76
CA CYS A 92 7.82 1.80 -8.10
C CYS A 92 7.73 1.49 -6.59
N ALA A 93 6.76 2.07 -5.88
CA ALA A 93 6.59 1.81 -4.45
C ALA A 93 6.21 0.35 -4.16
N PHE A 94 5.35 -0.26 -4.98
CA PHE A 94 5.01 -1.68 -4.85
C PHE A 94 6.19 -2.59 -5.17
N LEU A 95 6.93 -2.30 -6.24
CA LEU A 95 8.14 -3.02 -6.60
C LEU A 95 9.19 -2.95 -5.47
N ARG A 96 9.39 -1.77 -4.86
CA ARG A 96 10.28 -1.62 -3.71
C ARG A 96 9.82 -2.46 -2.51
N ALA A 97 8.52 -2.51 -2.24
CA ALA A 97 7.98 -3.35 -1.17
C ALA A 97 8.19 -4.85 -1.45
N GLU A 98 7.99 -5.30 -2.68
CA GLU A 98 8.21 -6.70 -3.10
C GLU A 98 9.69 -7.08 -3.08
N ILE A 99 10.58 -6.19 -3.53
CA ILE A 99 12.03 -6.41 -3.45
C ILE A 99 12.45 -6.52 -2.00
N LYS A 100 11.89 -5.70 -1.09
CA LYS A 100 12.14 -5.83 0.36
C LYS A 100 11.65 -7.17 0.90
N GLU A 101 10.43 -7.60 0.54
CA GLU A 101 9.88 -8.90 0.94
C GLU A 101 10.73 -10.09 0.43
N GLN A 102 11.29 -9.98 -0.79
CA GLN A 102 12.18 -11.00 -1.37
C GLN A 102 13.59 -10.95 -0.75
N ALA A 103 14.08 -9.76 -0.40
CA ALA A 103 15.37 -9.54 0.25
C ALA A 103 15.38 -9.99 1.72
N GLU A 104 14.24 -10.07 2.41
CA GLU A 104 14.12 -10.67 3.76
C GLU A 104 14.47 -12.18 3.81
N GLY A 105 14.84 -12.80 2.67
CA GLY A 105 15.51 -14.10 2.61
C GLY A 105 17.03 -14.07 2.82
N ASP A 106 17.69 -12.93 2.61
CA ASP A 106 19.15 -12.72 2.76
C ASP A 106 19.45 -11.43 3.56
N ASP A 107 20.04 -11.64 4.73
CA ASP A 107 20.49 -10.71 5.79
C ASP A 107 20.79 -9.24 5.41
N PHE A 108 19.90 -8.32 5.82
CA PHE A 108 20.20 -6.91 6.10
C PHE A 108 19.50 -6.49 7.39
N SER A 109 20.10 -6.82 8.54
CA SER A 109 19.56 -6.54 9.88
C SER A 109 19.43 -5.05 10.27
N ASP A 110 19.80 -4.11 9.40
CA ASP A 110 20.07 -2.72 9.81
C ASP A 110 19.25 -1.64 9.06
N LEU A 111 18.20 -1.98 8.31
CA LEU A 111 17.39 -0.98 7.57
C LEU A 111 15.87 -1.11 7.84
N MET A 112 15.42 -0.35 8.84
CA MET A 112 14.03 -0.09 9.26
C MET A 112 13.33 -1.15 10.11
N ASP A 113 12.48 -0.66 11.03
CA ASP A 113 11.81 -1.42 12.10
C ASP A 113 10.79 -2.42 11.55
N ILE A 114 11.24 -3.68 11.48
CA ILE A 114 10.50 -4.90 11.12
C ILE A 114 9.15 -5.01 11.88
N GLY A 115 9.01 -4.38 13.05
CA GLY A 115 7.80 -4.43 13.85
C GLY A 115 6.53 -3.94 13.12
N GLU A 116 6.62 -2.87 12.33
CA GLU A 116 5.44 -2.16 11.80
C GLU A 116 4.77 -2.90 10.61
N TYR A 117 5.57 -3.49 9.71
CA TYR A 117 5.08 -4.20 8.52
C TYR A 117 4.35 -5.50 8.91
N TYR A 118 4.96 -6.30 9.80
CA TYR A 118 4.33 -7.52 10.31
C TYR A 118 3.09 -7.22 11.16
N HIS A 119 3.11 -6.11 11.92
CA HIS A 119 1.99 -5.69 12.77
C HIS A 119 0.73 -5.29 11.99
N GLN A 120 0.87 -4.77 10.76
CA GLN A 120 -0.27 -4.39 9.91
C GLN A 120 -0.75 -5.53 9.01
N THR A 121 0.17 -6.28 8.41
CA THR A 121 -0.16 -7.31 7.40
C THR A 121 -0.61 -8.63 8.03
N MET A 122 -0.03 -9.01 9.19
CA MET A 122 -0.40 -10.24 9.90
C MET A 122 -1.37 -10.00 11.06
N ARG A 123 -1.93 -8.79 11.18
CA ARG A 123 -2.71 -8.41 12.35
C ARG A 123 -3.90 -9.32 12.60
N ARG A 124 -4.59 -9.72 11.53
CA ARG A 124 -5.74 -10.64 11.62
C ARG A 124 -5.30 -12.01 12.12
N GLU A 125 -4.25 -12.57 11.53
CA GLU A 125 -3.66 -13.87 11.87
C GLU A 125 -3.14 -13.87 13.31
N LEU A 126 -2.54 -12.77 13.77
CA LEU A 126 -2.09 -12.58 15.15
C LEU A 126 -3.27 -12.48 16.13
N LEU A 127 -4.36 -11.81 15.76
CA LEU A 127 -5.60 -11.78 16.56
C LEU A 127 -6.22 -13.17 16.69
N GLU A 128 -6.25 -13.94 15.60
CA GLU A 128 -6.73 -15.33 15.58
C GLU A 128 -5.84 -16.24 16.44
N LEU A 129 -4.52 -16.12 16.31
CA LEU A 129 -3.56 -16.86 17.11
C LEU A 129 -3.65 -16.50 18.60
N TYR A 130 -3.84 -15.23 18.93
CA TYR A 130 -4.04 -14.75 20.28
C TYR A 130 -5.30 -15.37 20.90
N LEU A 131 -6.42 -15.36 20.18
CA LEU A 131 -7.66 -16.00 20.62
C LEU A 131 -7.47 -17.51 20.81
N PHE A 132 -6.81 -18.17 19.86
CA PHE A 132 -6.48 -19.58 19.98
C PHE A 132 -5.69 -19.87 21.26
N CYS A 133 -4.70 -19.04 21.59
CA CYS A 133 -3.91 -19.18 22.81
C CYS A 133 -4.75 -18.97 24.08
N GLN A 134 -5.65 -17.97 24.11
CA GLN A 134 -6.50 -17.68 25.27
C GLN A 134 -7.59 -18.74 25.50
N GLU A 135 -8.19 -19.24 24.42
CA GLU A 135 -9.35 -20.14 24.48
C GLU A 135 -8.94 -21.61 24.66
N THR A 136 -7.67 -21.94 24.43
CA THR A 136 -7.16 -23.30 24.60
C THR A 136 -7.20 -23.72 26.09
N PRO A 137 -7.98 -24.76 26.44
CA PRO A 137 -8.17 -25.19 27.82
C PRO A 137 -6.86 -25.54 28.53
N VAL A 138 -6.79 -25.22 29.83
CA VAL A 138 -5.64 -25.60 30.68
C VAL A 138 -5.69 -27.09 30.97
N ARG A 139 -4.80 -27.84 30.32
CA ARG A 139 -4.53 -29.24 30.64
C ARG A 139 -3.10 -29.34 31.18
N SER A 140 -2.97 -29.17 32.49
CA SER A 140 -1.68 -29.30 33.16
C SER A 140 -1.16 -30.74 33.05
N LYS A 141 0.16 -30.89 32.90
CA LYS A 141 0.86 -32.18 32.91
C LYS A 141 0.51 -33.15 31.77
N MET A 142 -0.03 -32.65 30.65
CA MET A 142 -0.18 -33.43 29.42
C MET A 142 1.02 -33.25 28.48
N THR A 143 1.46 -34.35 27.88
CA THR A 143 2.42 -34.39 26.78
C THR A 143 1.67 -34.23 25.47
N ASN A 144 1.79 -33.06 24.85
CA ASN A 144 1.32 -32.79 23.49
C ASN A 144 2.52 -32.54 22.57
N GLU A 145 2.28 -32.54 21.27
CA GLU A 145 3.27 -32.21 20.25
C GLU A 145 2.74 -31.08 19.35
N ILE A 146 3.64 -30.23 18.88
CA ILE A 146 3.37 -29.27 17.82
C ILE A 146 4.14 -29.72 16.59
N ILE A 147 3.43 -29.84 15.46
CA ILE A 147 4.05 -30.18 14.18
C ILE A 147 4.13 -28.90 13.37
N LEU A 148 5.34 -28.37 13.20
CA LEU A 148 5.62 -27.28 12.27
C LEU A 148 5.93 -27.87 10.91
N THR A 149 5.17 -27.48 9.89
CA THR A 149 5.50 -27.80 8.51
C THR A 149 6.08 -26.57 7.85
N ILE A 150 7.36 -26.65 7.44
CA ILE A 150 8.06 -25.55 6.79
C ILE A 150 8.14 -25.86 5.29
N ASN A 151 7.58 -24.96 4.49
CA ASN A 151 7.65 -25.00 3.03
C ASN A 151 8.72 -24.01 2.60
N LYS A 152 9.77 -24.49 1.93
CA LYS A 152 10.88 -23.62 1.47
C LYS A 152 10.69 -23.09 0.04
N GLY A 153 9.44 -22.99 -0.44
CA GLY A 153 9.16 -22.54 -1.81
C GLY A 153 9.60 -23.49 -2.94
N VAL A 154 10.33 -24.57 -2.65
CA VAL A 154 10.77 -25.57 -3.64
C VAL A 154 9.72 -26.67 -3.80
N LYS A 155 9.33 -26.98 -5.05
CA LYS A 155 8.42 -28.10 -5.36
C LYS A 155 8.90 -29.38 -4.66
N ASN A 156 8.00 -30.04 -3.92
CA ASN A 156 8.21 -31.29 -3.19
C ASN A 156 9.10 -31.22 -1.93
N PHE A 157 9.49 -30.03 -1.45
CA PHE A 157 10.21 -29.90 -0.18
C PHE A 157 9.28 -29.49 0.96
N HIS A 158 8.86 -30.47 1.76
CA HIS A 158 8.10 -30.27 3.00
C HIS A 158 8.86 -30.91 4.15
N ARG A 159 9.42 -30.10 5.06
CA ARG A 159 10.04 -30.62 6.29
C ARG A 159 9.07 -30.42 7.45
N LYS A 160 8.74 -31.52 8.13
CA LYS A 160 8.00 -31.51 9.38
C LYS A 160 8.98 -31.51 10.55
N ILE A 161 8.79 -30.58 11.47
CA ILE A 161 9.51 -30.53 12.75
C ILE A 161 8.48 -30.79 13.83
N ILE A 162 8.74 -31.78 14.68
CA ILE A 162 7.88 -32.11 15.82
C ILE A 162 8.53 -31.52 17.06
N ILE A 163 7.81 -30.65 17.74
CA ILE A 163 8.25 -29.97 18.95
C ILE A 163 7.47 -30.51 20.14
N PRO A 164 8.15 -31.07 21.16
CA PRO A 164 7.51 -31.45 22.40
C PRO A 164 6.85 -30.23 23.07
N ASN A 165 5.56 -30.33 23.34
CA ASN A 165 4.73 -29.23 23.83
C ASN A 165 4.09 -29.59 25.18
N TYR A 166 4.93 -29.91 26.16
CA TYR A 166 4.49 -30.25 27.50
C TYR A 166 3.67 -29.12 28.13
N SER A 167 2.49 -29.44 28.68
CA SER A 167 1.56 -28.48 29.28
C SER A 167 1.19 -27.30 28.37
N ASN A 168 1.33 -27.45 27.05
CA ASN A 168 1.12 -26.40 26.05
C ASN A 168 2.02 -25.16 26.24
N TRP A 169 3.27 -25.32 26.70
CA TRP A 169 4.19 -24.20 26.97
C TRP A 169 4.38 -23.27 25.76
N MET A 170 4.41 -23.80 24.54
CA MET A 170 4.62 -22.98 23.35
C MET A 170 3.43 -22.05 23.09
N LEU A 171 2.20 -22.52 23.31
CA LEU A 171 0.98 -21.70 23.21
C LEU A 171 0.88 -20.69 24.34
N ARG A 172 1.15 -21.13 25.57
CA ARG A 172 0.93 -20.35 26.80
C ARG A 172 2.00 -19.30 27.04
N SER A 173 3.21 -19.53 26.56
CA SER A 173 4.35 -18.65 26.80
C SER A 173 4.81 -18.03 25.50
N ALA A 174 5.41 -18.80 24.58
CA ALA A 174 6.04 -18.24 23.39
C ALA A 174 5.04 -17.47 22.51
N LEU A 175 3.99 -18.14 22.03
CA LEU A 175 3.01 -17.55 21.12
C LEU A 175 2.14 -16.50 21.83
N SER A 176 1.68 -16.77 23.05
CA SER A 176 0.88 -15.80 23.79
C SER A 176 1.64 -14.52 24.12
N ASN A 177 2.93 -14.60 24.50
CA ASN A 177 3.74 -13.42 24.78
C ASN A 177 4.07 -12.66 23.49
N TYR A 178 4.43 -13.38 22.43
CA TYR A 178 4.65 -12.78 21.11
C TYR A 178 3.42 -11.99 20.64
N CYS A 179 2.22 -12.58 20.74
CA CYS A 179 0.98 -11.88 20.43
C CYS A 179 0.74 -10.65 21.33
N LYS A 180 1.08 -10.68 22.62
CA LYS A 180 0.88 -9.52 23.52
C LYS A 180 1.84 -8.38 23.24
N GLU A 181 3.09 -8.70 22.91
CA GLU A 181 4.11 -7.72 22.49
C GLU A 181 3.72 -7.04 21.17
N HIS A 182 3.15 -7.80 20.23
CA HIS A 182 2.80 -7.32 18.88
C HIS A 182 1.32 -6.95 18.71
N LEU A 183 0.50 -7.01 19.75
CA LEU A 183 -0.89 -6.52 19.73
C LEU A 183 -1.07 -5.52 20.88
N GLY A 184 -0.23 -4.48 20.91
CA GLY A 184 -0.07 -3.59 22.06
C GLY A 184 -1.36 -2.90 22.57
N ASN A 185 -2.43 -2.88 21.76
CA ASN A 185 -3.76 -2.35 22.10
C ASN A 185 -4.82 -3.43 22.44
N ILE A 186 -4.47 -4.72 22.39
CA ILE A 186 -5.35 -5.84 22.68
C ILE A 186 -5.03 -6.37 24.07
N HIS A 187 -5.94 -6.15 25.01
CA HIS A 187 -5.72 -6.52 26.41
C HIS A 187 -6.61 -7.70 26.86
N SER A 188 -7.55 -8.13 26.02
CA SER A 188 -8.52 -9.19 26.34
C SER A 188 -8.94 -10.00 25.12
N ALA A 189 -9.49 -11.19 25.35
CA ALA A 189 -10.09 -12.01 24.29
C ALA A 189 -11.31 -11.30 23.69
N GLU A 190 -12.06 -10.53 24.48
CA GLU A 190 -13.17 -9.71 24.03
C GLU A 190 -12.73 -8.61 23.06
N ASP A 191 -11.59 -7.95 23.34
CA ASP A 191 -11.03 -6.92 22.45
C ASP A 191 -10.54 -7.53 21.15
N ALA A 192 -9.85 -8.67 21.23
CA ALA A 192 -9.43 -9.41 20.06
C ALA A 192 -10.62 -9.84 19.20
N ARG A 193 -11.71 -10.38 19.80
CA ARG A 193 -12.95 -10.73 19.09
C ARG A 193 -13.64 -9.52 18.48
N ARG A 194 -13.66 -8.38 19.17
CA ARG A 194 -14.26 -7.13 18.69
C ARG A 194 -13.51 -6.61 17.47
N GLU A 195 -12.18 -6.66 17.52
CA GLU A 195 -11.34 -6.25 16.41
C GLU A 195 -11.43 -7.25 15.26
N LEU A 196 -11.42 -8.57 15.54
CA LEU A 196 -11.62 -9.62 14.55
C LEU A 196 -12.99 -9.53 13.85
N LYS A 197 -14.05 -9.11 14.55
CA LYS A 197 -15.37 -8.83 13.95
C LYS A 197 -15.33 -7.72 12.90
N ARG A 198 -14.35 -6.80 12.96
CA ARG A 198 -14.14 -5.81 11.90
C ARG A 198 -13.63 -6.47 10.61
N TYR A 199 -12.87 -7.56 10.74
CA TYR A 199 -12.44 -8.40 9.62
C TYR A 199 -13.54 -9.40 9.17
N GLN A 200 -14.36 -9.93 10.08
CA GLN A 200 -15.41 -10.92 9.77
C GLN A 200 -16.68 -10.36 9.11
N LYS A 201 -16.93 -9.03 9.14
CA LYS A 201 -18.05 -8.42 8.39
C LYS A 201 -17.89 -8.45 6.86
N ALA A 202 -16.81 -9.05 6.37
CA ALA A 202 -16.47 -9.19 4.95
C ALA A 202 -16.96 -10.53 4.37
N GLY A 203 -18.28 -10.70 4.25
CA GLY A 203 -18.90 -11.65 3.31
C GLY A 203 -18.88 -11.17 1.85
N ARG A 204 -18.19 -10.04 1.60
CA ARG A 204 -17.69 -9.60 0.30
C ARG A 204 -16.18 -9.60 0.46
N THR A 205 -15.46 -10.14 -0.52
CA THR A 205 -14.00 -10.07 -0.68
C THR A 205 -13.41 -9.01 0.22
N SER A 206 -12.70 -9.42 1.28
CA SER A 206 -12.05 -8.51 2.24
C SER A 206 -11.46 -7.35 1.48
N SER A 207 -12.01 -6.13 1.67
CA SER A 207 -11.54 -4.98 0.91
C SER A 207 -10.07 -4.80 1.27
N ASN A 208 -9.20 -5.11 0.32
CA ASN A 208 -7.77 -4.89 0.47
C ASN A 208 -7.60 -3.39 0.80
N PRO A 209 -7.15 -3.01 2.01
CA PRO A 209 -7.06 -1.60 2.41
C PRO A 209 -6.15 -0.78 1.50
N ILE A 210 -5.15 -1.43 0.89
CA ILE A 210 -4.27 -0.85 -0.13
C ILE A 210 -5.08 -0.56 -1.39
N ALA A 211 -5.86 -1.52 -1.88
CA ALA A 211 -6.74 -1.31 -3.03
C ALA A 211 -7.73 -0.17 -2.77
N ASP A 212 -8.24 -0.03 -1.53
CA ASP A 212 -9.11 1.07 -1.15
C ASP A 212 -8.39 2.44 -1.21
N CYS A 213 -7.12 2.51 -0.83
CA CYS A 213 -6.28 3.70 -0.98
C CYS A 213 -6.03 4.04 -2.46
N ILE A 214 -5.75 3.03 -3.29
CA ILE A 214 -5.55 3.20 -4.74
C ILE A 214 -6.84 3.67 -5.42
N ILE A 215 -7.98 3.05 -5.11
CA ILE A 215 -9.30 3.43 -5.64
C ILE A 215 -9.60 4.89 -5.28
N TYR A 216 -9.49 5.26 -4.00
CA TYR A 216 -9.86 6.60 -3.55
C TYR A 216 -8.89 7.66 -4.05
N GLY A 217 -7.58 7.41 -3.99
CA GLY A 217 -6.56 8.33 -4.48
C GLY A 217 -6.73 8.61 -5.97
N THR A 218 -6.90 7.56 -6.79
CA THR A 218 -7.12 7.68 -8.23
C THR A 218 -8.43 8.40 -8.54
N TYR A 219 -9.51 8.05 -7.84
CA TYR A 219 -10.79 8.74 -7.95
C TYR A 219 -10.67 10.25 -7.70
N ALA A 220 -10.06 10.64 -6.58
CA ALA A 220 -9.95 12.03 -6.18
C ALA A 220 -9.05 12.82 -7.15
N MET A 221 -7.94 12.21 -7.58
CA MET A 221 -6.97 12.79 -8.51
C MET A 221 -7.61 13.11 -9.86
N PHE A 222 -8.24 12.13 -10.50
CA PHE A 222 -8.86 12.32 -11.81
C PHE A 222 -10.09 13.23 -11.77
N LYS A 223 -10.86 13.20 -10.69
CA LYS A 223 -11.98 14.14 -10.53
C LYS A 223 -11.54 15.59 -10.45
N ASP A 224 -10.43 15.85 -9.77
CA ASP A 224 -9.86 17.19 -9.65
C ASP A 224 -9.29 17.65 -11.01
N ALA A 225 -8.49 16.79 -11.66
CA ALA A 225 -7.88 17.08 -12.96
C ALA A 225 -8.93 17.31 -14.07
N ALA A 226 -9.93 16.43 -14.18
CA ALA A 226 -11.00 16.54 -15.17
C ALA A 226 -12.09 17.57 -14.80
N LYS A 227 -12.02 18.14 -13.58
CA LYS A 227 -13.07 18.99 -12.99
C LYS A 227 -14.46 18.34 -13.06
N ASP A 228 -14.51 17.02 -12.91
CA ASP A 228 -15.73 16.23 -13.08
C ASP A 228 -16.71 16.47 -11.92
N LYS A 229 -17.91 16.96 -12.23
CA LYS A 229 -18.97 17.20 -11.25
C LYS A 229 -19.82 15.97 -10.97
N LYS A 230 -19.74 14.92 -11.79
CA LYS A 230 -20.51 13.68 -11.61
C LYS A 230 -20.01 12.91 -10.39
N ALA A 231 -20.89 12.16 -9.74
CA ALA A 231 -20.51 11.34 -8.58
C ALA A 231 -19.46 10.28 -8.95
N THR A 232 -19.66 9.61 -10.09
CA THR A 232 -18.77 8.63 -10.71
C THR A 232 -18.95 8.68 -12.23
N SER A 233 -17.92 8.31 -12.99
CA SER A 233 -17.99 8.15 -14.46
C SER A 233 -17.51 6.75 -14.83
N THR A 234 -18.04 6.20 -15.93
CA THR A 234 -17.60 4.89 -16.44
C THR A 234 -16.12 4.89 -16.81
N GLY A 235 -15.64 5.94 -17.50
CA GLY A 235 -14.22 6.07 -17.87
C GLY A 235 -13.31 6.07 -16.63
N LEU A 236 -13.69 6.78 -15.57
CA LEU A 236 -12.94 6.78 -14.32
C LEU A 236 -12.93 5.40 -13.65
N CYS A 237 -14.07 4.72 -13.60
CA CYS A 237 -14.13 3.37 -13.05
C CYS A 237 -13.22 2.41 -13.84
N LYS A 238 -13.21 2.52 -15.18
CA LYS A 238 -12.32 1.73 -16.05
C LYS A 238 -10.84 2.01 -15.81
N ILE A 239 -10.45 3.27 -15.64
CA ILE A 239 -9.05 3.61 -15.31
C ILE A 239 -8.65 2.88 -14.02
N ILE A 240 -9.51 2.95 -12.99
CA ILE A 240 -9.24 2.33 -11.69
C ILE A 240 -9.21 0.80 -11.79
N THR A 241 -10.17 0.16 -12.46
CA THR A 241 -10.20 -1.31 -12.57
C THR A 241 -9.01 -1.83 -13.36
N ASN A 242 -8.66 -1.21 -14.49
CA ASN A 242 -7.47 -1.62 -15.26
C ASN A 242 -6.19 -1.47 -14.43
N TYR A 243 -6.07 -0.41 -13.63
CA TYR A 243 -4.87 -0.21 -12.83
C TYR A 243 -4.78 -1.19 -11.66
N LEU A 244 -5.91 -1.50 -11.00
CA LEU A 244 -5.95 -2.56 -9.99
C LEU A 244 -5.62 -3.93 -10.57
N CYS A 245 -6.03 -4.20 -11.81
CA CYS A 245 -5.70 -5.42 -12.52
C CYS A 245 -4.20 -5.48 -12.86
N HIS A 246 -3.61 -4.37 -13.29
CA HIS A 246 -2.16 -4.25 -13.50
C HIS A 246 -1.34 -4.52 -12.23
N LEU A 247 -1.86 -4.14 -11.07
CA LEU A 247 -1.23 -4.39 -9.76
C LEU A 247 -1.59 -5.77 -9.16
N ASP A 248 -2.21 -6.66 -9.94
CA ASP A 248 -2.69 -7.99 -9.49
C ASP A 248 -3.61 -7.95 -8.25
N MET A 249 -4.29 -6.82 -8.02
CA MET A 249 -5.22 -6.64 -6.88
C MET A 249 -6.63 -7.14 -7.16
N ILE A 250 -6.98 -7.28 -8.44
CA ILE A 250 -8.23 -7.86 -8.95
C ILE A 250 -7.94 -8.68 -10.21
N THR A 251 -8.81 -9.63 -10.55
CA THR A 251 -8.66 -10.43 -11.78
C THR A 251 -9.10 -9.67 -13.03
N GLU A 252 -8.71 -10.16 -14.21
CA GLU A 252 -9.20 -9.64 -15.50
C GLU A 252 -10.74 -9.69 -15.60
N ASP A 253 -11.37 -10.76 -15.10
CA ASP A 253 -12.82 -10.90 -15.07
C ASP A 253 -13.48 -9.82 -14.19
N GLU A 254 -12.87 -9.50 -13.06
CA GLU A 254 -13.33 -8.41 -12.17
C GLU A 254 -13.08 -7.03 -12.78
N ALA A 255 -12.05 -6.88 -13.60
CA ALA A 255 -11.69 -5.61 -14.21
C ALA A 255 -12.74 -5.10 -15.22
N VAL A 256 -13.52 -6.02 -15.80
CA VAL A 256 -14.65 -5.73 -16.71
C VAL A 256 -15.90 -5.25 -15.94
N ASP A 257 -16.02 -5.54 -14.65
CA ASP A 257 -17.16 -5.08 -13.82
C ASP A 257 -16.92 -3.68 -13.22
N GLU A 258 -17.26 -2.66 -14.00
CA GLU A 258 -17.21 -1.26 -13.60
C GLU A 258 -18.09 -0.92 -12.37
N GLN A 259 -19.12 -1.73 -12.08
CA GLN A 259 -20.01 -1.51 -10.94
C GLN A 259 -19.33 -1.83 -9.60
N LEU A 260 -18.31 -2.70 -9.62
CA LEU A 260 -17.53 -3.06 -8.44
C LEU A 260 -16.85 -1.82 -7.86
N VAL A 261 -16.10 -1.07 -8.68
CA VAL A 261 -15.42 0.17 -8.25
C VAL A 261 -16.43 1.29 -7.97
N ALA A 262 -17.48 1.44 -8.78
CA ALA A 262 -18.50 2.46 -8.54
C ALA A 262 -19.19 2.29 -7.17
N GLY A 263 -19.46 1.04 -6.77
CA GLY A 263 -20.00 0.71 -5.45
C GLY A 263 -19.04 1.04 -4.32
N ARG A 264 -17.75 0.70 -4.47
CA ARG A 264 -16.70 1.01 -3.50
C ARG A 264 -16.50 2.52 -3.32
N ILE A 265 -16.45 3.30 -4.40
CA ILE A 265 -16.36 4.76 -4.35
C ILE A 265 -17.54 5.35 -3.56
N LYS A 266 -18.77 4.94 -3.87
CA LYS A 266 -19.98 5.42 -3.16
C LYS A 266 -19.92 5.12 -1.65
N TYR A 267 -19.35 3.99 -1.27
CA TYR A 267 -19.12 3.65 0.14
C TYR A 267 -18.06 4.56 0.77
N MET A 268 -16.89 4.71 0.14
CA MET A 268 -15.79 5.56 0.63
C MET A 268 -16.20 7.02 0.77
N LEU A 269 -17.05 7.54 -0.12
CA LEU A 269 -17.59 8.89 -0.03
C LEU A 269 -18.42 9.13 1.23
N LYS A 270 -18.98 8.09 1.84
CA LYS A 270 -19.74 8.17 3.11
C LYS A 270 -18.89 8.00 4.37
N MET A 271 -17.63 7.57 4.24
CA MET A 271 -16.73 7.39 5.39
C MET A 271 -16.30 8.73 5.98
N ASP A 272 -16.16 8.80 7.31
CA ASP A 272 -15.66 10.00 8.01
C ASP A 272 -14.21 10.30 7.65
N LYS A 273 -13.38 9.25 7.59
CA LYS A 273 -11.98 9.34 7.14
C LYS A 273 -11.83 8.60 5.81
N LYS A 274 -11.23 9.27 4.83
CA LYS A 274 -11.00 8.69 3.50
C LYS A 274 -9.76 7.79 3.50
N PRO A 275 -9.79 6.65 2.78
CA PRO A 275 -8.63 5.77 2.67
C PRO A 275 -7.44 6.52 2.06
N ARG A 276 -6.30 6.46 2.73
CA ARG A 276 -5.02 7.03 2.30
C ARG A 276 -3.90 6.18 2.91
N PHE A 277 -2.77 6.11 2.21
CA PHE A 277 -1.53 5.61 2.78
C PHE A 277 -1.12 6.50 3.96
N THR A 278 -0.52 5.89 4.96
CA THR A 278 0.08 6.60 6.09
C THR A 278 1.42 7.16 5.63
N PRO A 279 1.64 8.49 5.62
CA PRO A 279 2.92 9.02 5.17
C PRO A 279 4.04 8.44 6.04
N MET A 280 5.13 8.00 5.41
CA MET A 280 6.22 7.30 6.10
C MET A 280 6.94 8.24 7.07
N SER A 281 6.93 9.55 6.82
CA SER A 281 7.52 10.56 7.72
C SER A 281 6.73 10.83 9.02
N TYR A 282 5.46 10.43 9.12
CA TYR A 282 4.63 10.80 10.27
C TYR A 282 4.79 9.90 11.50
N SER A 283 5.26 8.65 11.33
CA SER A 283 5.52 7.74 12.45
C SER A 283 6.78 8.11 13.24
N GLU A 284 7.71 8.86 12.65
CA GLU A 284 9.06 9.08 13.21
C GLU A 284 9.41 10.55 13.50
N MET A 285 8.73 11.53 12.90
CA MET A 285 9.03 12.96 13.12
C MET A 285 8.43 13.49 14.43
N ASN A 286 9.20 14.32 15.16
CA ASN A 286 8.69 15.07 16.31
C ASN A 286 7.86 16.31 15.86
N GLU A 287 7.12 16.94 16.78
CA GLU A 287 6.20 18.05 16.46
C GLU A 287 6.89 19.24 15.76
N ALA A 288 8.18 19.50 16.03
CA ALA A 288 8.91 20.60 15.42
C ALA A 288 9.28 20.30 13.96
N GLU A 289 9.71 19.07 13.67
CA GLU A 289 10.00 18.59 12.31
C GLU A 289 8.73 18.54 11.45
N ARG A 290 7.60 18.14 12.04
CA ARG A 290 6.28 18.20 11.40
C ARG A 290 5.89 19.63 11.05
N ALA A 291 6.09 20.59 11.96
CA ALA A 291 5.74 21.98 11.74
C ALA A 291 6.60 22.65 10.65
N GLU A 292 7.90 22.34 10.57
CA GLU A 292 8.80 22.79 9.49
C GLU A 292 8.38 22.22 8.12
N LEU A 293 8.08 20.93 8.05
CA LEU A 293 7.63 20.26 6.83
C LEU A 293 6.29 20.84 6.34
N GLU A 294 5.32 21.03 7.24
CA GLU A 294 4.05 21.67 6.91
C GLU A 294 4.23 23.13 6.47
N LYS A 295 5.16 23.87 7.07
CA LYS A 295 5.48 25.25 6.69
C LYS A 295 6.14 25.34 5.30
N ALA A 296 6.99 24.38 4.95
CA ALA A 296 7.61 24.29 3.63
C ALA A 296 6.57 23.94 2.55
N LEU A 297 5.64 23.02 2.85
CA LEU A 297 4.58 22.59 1.92
C LEU A 297 3.43 23.60 1.79
N ARG A 298 3.22 24.45 2.80
CA ARG A 298 2.24 25.55 2.77
C ARG A 298 2.78 26.82 2.11
N ARG A 299 4.06 26.87 1.68
CA ARG A 299 4.54 27.99 0.86
C ARG A 299 3.70 28.01 -0.41
N PRO A 300 2.99 29.12 -0.71
CA PRO A 300 2.19 29.17 -1.91
C PRO A 300 3.11 29.02 -3.13
N LEU A 301 2.73 28.11 -4.04
CA LEU A 301 3.17 28.11 -5.43
C LEU A 301 2.56 29.33 -6.14
N HIS A 302 2.81 30.54 -5.64
CA HIS A 302 2.50 31.76 -6.38
C HIS A 302 3.74 32.14 -7.18
N ASN A 303 3.74 31.64 -8.42
CA ASN A 303 4.05 32.41 -9.62
C ASN A 303 5.00 33.60 -9.39
N THR A 304 6.30 33.38 -9.57
CA THR A 304 7.18 34.46 -10.01
C THR A 304 7.35 34.31 -11.51
N ARG A 305 6.54 35.11 -12.22
CA ARG A 305 6.84 35.55 -13.57
C ARG A 305 8.30 36.01 -13.66
N PHE A 306 8.91 35.62 -14.76
CA PHE A 306 10.12 36.06 -15.43
C PHE A 306 10.53 37.56 -15.42
N ASP A 307 10.01 38.44 -14.56
CA ASP A 307 10.23 39.89 -14.68
C ASP A 307 11.32 40.50 -13.77
N ASP A 308 11.92 39.75 -12.84
CA ASP A 308 12.95 40.30 -11.93
C ASP A 308 14.40 39.95 -12.32
N LEU A 309 14.65 39.72 -13.61
CA LEU A 309 15.99 39.77 -14.20
C LEU A 309 16.16 41.04 -15.05
N LEU A 310 16.23 42.18 -14.35
CA LEU A 310 16.96 43.38 -14.78
C LEU A 310 17.83 43.90 -13.64
#